data_AF-A0A495ZYI9-F1
#
_entry.id   AF-A0A495ZYI9-F1
#
_cell.length_a   1.000
_cell.length_b   1.000
_cell.length_c   1.000
_cell.angle_alpha   90.00
_cell.angle_beta   90.00
_cell.angle_gamma   90.00
#
_symmetry.space_group_name_H-M   'P 1'
#
loop_
_entity.id
_entity.type
_entity.pdbx_description
1 polymer ?
#
loop_
_entity_poly.entity_id
_entity_poly.type
_entity_poly.pdbx_seq_one_letter_code
_entity_poly.pdbx_strand_id
1 'polypeptide(L)'
;MINYDTVIAFLERKNPDAEVVSCFKQAYQTFSKTGEWHRPYQVFTTGWQTLDGVLLMTPEEVFDADYRVYLTATTERGLREILLAFPRRCTGIFHLTEKWMANGVHDVLEGELVHTDDGRFYRGVKRGSGAVVEQRMISKRKDAIAADMRKLATLKGKLEYSQFVVEGDLMVERAVRDGLPIEKILYTTTLLEATEGQSLLKSATADNISCYQVNDGVMGSITTTRPVPSIIASVYFNFRHFLSESGKSNFHFSPGCTMLVAENIANPDNLGMTLRTADAVGVSAVLLSSVGASPFHKNCVRASRGAVGRLPLYYATDIRAAIETLRLSGWNVLGGTSNAEKDLYTMKFSLPTAIVVGNENIGLSIETRAACTELVRIPMASGQSSLNVGVAAGILLYEVARQYSGRV
;
A
#
# COMPACT_ATOMS: atom_id res chain seq x y z
N MET A 1 -18.74 7.73 -10.03
CA MET A 1 -20.02 7.02 -9.88
C MET A 1 -19.75 5.54 -10.13
N ILE A 2 -20.17 4.65 -9.23
CA ILE A 2 -19.91 3.21 -9.35
C ILE A 2 -20.82 2.62 -10.43
N ASN A 3 -20.25 1.85 -11.36
CA ASN A 3 -21.03 1.07 -12.32
C ASN A 3 -21.36 -0.29 -11.70
N TYR A 4 -22.59 -0.44 -11.20
CA TYR A 4 -23.04 -1.63 -10.50
C TYR A 4 -23.15 -2.87 -11.39
N ASP A 5 -23.43 -2.72 -12.69
CA ASP A 5 -23.44 -3.86 -13.62
C ASP A 5 -22.05 -4.46 -13.77
N THR A 6 -21.02 -3.61 -13.88
CA THR A 6 -19.61 -4.06 -13.91
C THR A 6 -19.21 -4.73 -12.60
N VAL A 7 -19.70 -4.23 -11.45
CA VAL A 7 -19.47 -4.86 -10.15
C VAL A 7 -20.11 -6.23 -10.09
N ILE A 8 -21.38 -6.38 -10.48
CA ILE A 8 -22.08 -7.67 -10.50
C ILE A 8 -21.35 -8.66 -11.42
N ALA A 9 -20.97 -8.25 -12.63
CA ALA A 9 -20.22 -9.10 -13.56
C ALA A 9 -18.85 -9.52 -12.99
N PHE A 10 -18.18 -8.63 -12.25
CA PHE A 10 -16.93 -8.98 -11.56
C PHE A 10 -17.15 -10.02 -10.46
N LEU A 11 -18.19 -9.83 -9.63
CA LEU A 11 -18.54 -10.74 -8.54
C LEU A 11 -18.96 -12.12 -9.07
N GLU A 12 -19.82 -12.17 -10.11
CA GLU A 12 -20.27 -13.41 -10.75
C GLU A 12 -19.10 -14.21 -11.35
N ARG A 13 -18.11 -13.54 -11.97
CA ARG A 13 -16.91 -14.22 -12.48
C ARG A 13 -16.03 -14.80 -11.35
N LYS A 14 -16.00 -14.14 -10.20
CA LYS A 14 -15.15 -14.55 -9.08
C LYS A 14 -15.79 -15.63 -8.22
N ASN A 15 -17.10 -15.57 -8.02
CA ASN A 15 -17.83 -16.59 -7.27
C ASN A 15 -19.33 -16.56 -7.63
N PRO A 16 -19.76 -17.28 -8.69
CA PRO A 16 -21.12 -17.20 -9.22
C PRO A 16 -22.17 -17.78 -8.27
N ASP A 17 -21.81 -18.78 -7.47
CA ASP A 17 -22.73 -19.51 -6.59
C ASP A 17 -22.86 -18.86 -5.19
N ALA A 18 -22.17 -17.73 -4.96
CA ALA A 18 -22.22 -17.06 -3.69
C ALA A 18 -23.58 -16.37 -3.48
N GLU A 19 -24.31 -16.78 -2.45
CA GLU A 19 -25.62 -16.23 -2.05
C GLU A 19 -25.60 -14.69 -1.98
N VAL A 20 -24.50 -14.11 -1.48
CA VAL A 20 -24.30 -12.65 -1.40
C VAL A 20 -24.38 -11.94 -2.74
N VAL A 21 -23.94 -12.56 -3.84
CA VAL A 21 -23.99 -11.99 -5.19
C VAL A 21 -25.45 -11.94 -5.67
N SER A 22 -26.21 -13.01 -5.41
CA SER A 22 -27.65 -13.06 -5.68
C SER A 22 -28.43 -12.02 -4.87
N CYS A 23 -28.14 -11.91 -3.57
CA CYS A 23 -28.74 -10.91 -2.68
C CYS A 23 -28.43 -9.48 -3.14
N PHE A 24 -27.17 -9.20 -3.49
CA PHE A 24 -26.76 -7.88 -3.98
C PHE A 24 -27.44 -7.52 -5.30
N LYS A 25 -27.57 -8.48 -6.23
CA LYS A 25 -28.27 -8.30 -7.52
C LYS A 25 -29.75 -7.96 -7.33
N GLN A 26 -30.45 -8.67 -6.44
CA GLN A 26 -31.85 -8.39 -6.12
C GLN A 26 -32.01 -7.00 -5.47
N ALA A 27 -31.11 -6.63 -4.56
CA ALA A 27 -31.11 -5.31 -3.94
C ALA A 27 -30.88 -4.20 -4.99
N TYR A 28 -29.95 -4.39 -5.93
CA TYR A 28 -29.70 -3.45 -7.02
C TYR A 28 -30.87 -3.36 -8.01
N GLN A 29 -31.53 -4.48 -8.34
CA GLN A 29 -32.75 -4.47 -9.17
C GLN A 29 -33.90 -3.69 -8.52
N THR A 30 -33.98 -3.72 -7.19
CA THR A 30 -34.95 -2.91 -6.45
C THR A 30 -34.55 -1.44 -6.52
N PHE A 31 -33.31 -1.10 -6.16
CA PHE A 31 -32.78 0.27 -6.20
C PHE A 31 -32.93 0.91 -7.59
N SER A 32 -32.63 0.20 -8.67
CA SER A 32 -32.78 0.70 -10.05
C SER A 32 -34.23 1.00 -10.44
N LYS A 33 -35.20 0.33 -9.82
CA LYS A 33 -36.64 0.57 -10.05
C LYS A 33 -37.22 1.66 -9.14
N THR A 34 -36.78 1.73 -7.89
CA THR A 34 -37.41 2.57 -6.85
C THR A 34 -36.61 3.82 -6.50
N GLY A 35 -35.31 3.86 -6.83
CA GLY A 35 -34.38 4.89 -6.36
C GLY A 35 -33.92 4.70 -4.90
N GLU A 36 -34.41 3.66 -4.21
CA GLU A 36 -34.16 3.42 -2.79
C GLU A 36 -33.61 2.02 -2.53
N TRP A 37 -32.58 1.92 -1.70
CA TRP A 37 -32.03 0.63 -1.26
C TRP A 37 -32.89 0.06 -0.13
N HIS A 38 -33.50 -1.11 -0.34
CA HIS A 38 -34.21 -1.84 0.73
C HIS A 38 -33.24 -2.40 1.81
N ARG A 39 -31.99 -2.68 1.42
CA ARG A 39 -30.85 -2.92 2.34
C ARG A 39 -29.69 -2.01 1.90
N PRO A 40 -29.12 -1.18 2.78
CA PRO A 40 -28.12 -0.19 2.40
C PRO A 40 -26.77 -0.88 2.18
N TYR A 41 -26.54 -1.42 0.99
CA TYR A 41 -25.22 -1.88 0.58
C TYR A 41 -24.31 -0.67 0.33
N GLN A 42 -23.21 -0.61 1.06
CA GLN A 42 -22.09 0.24 0.74
C GLN A 42 -21.12 -0.53 -0.15
N VAL A 43 -20.72 0.08 -1.26
CA VAL A 43 -19.88 -0.57 -2.28
C VAL A 43 -18.62 0.25 -2.47
N PHE A 44 -17.47 -0.40 -2.36
CA PHE A 44 -16.17 0.18 -2.65
C PHE A 44 -15.48 -0.64 -3.73
N THR A 45 -14.86 0.06 -4.67
CA THR A 45 -14.19 -0.54 -5.82
C THR A 45 -12.80 0.04 -5.98
N THR A 46 -11.86 -0.79 -6.41
CA THR A 46 -10.51 -0.39 -6.84
C THR A 46 -10.27 -0.82 -8.28
N GLY A 47 -9.17 -0.34 -8.84
CA GLY A 47 -8.80 -0.51 -10.23
C GLY A 47 -9.13 0.74 -11.03
N TRP A 48 -8.49 0.87 -12.18
CA TRP A 48 -8.57 2.08 -12.99
C TRP A 48 -9.48 1.90 -14.21
N GLN A 49 -9.04 1.12 -15.21
CA GLN A 49 -9.84 0.78 -16.38
C GLN A 49 -10.67 -0.49 -16.17
N THR A 50 -10.18 -1.39 -15.33
CA THR A 50 -10.87 -2.62 -14.94
C THR A 50 -10.91 -2.71 -13.42
N LEU A 51 -11.86 -3.47 -12.89
CA LEU A 51 -11.97 -3.69 -11.45
C LEU A 51 -10.87 -4.63 -10.97
N ASP A 52 -10.08 -4.17 -10.00
CA ASP A 52 -9.06 -4.98 -9.31
C ASP A 52 -9.56 -5.53 -7.98
N GLY A 53 -10.71 -5.05 -7.49
CA GLY A 53 -11.32 -5.52 -6.27
C GLY A 53 -12.62 -4.80 -5.92
N VAL A 54 -13.44 -5.50 -5.14
CA VAL A 54 -14.75 -5.07 -4.67
C VAL A 54 -14.89 -5.41 -3.19
N LEU A 55 -15.35 -4.43 -2.42
CA LEU A 55 -15.81 -4.60 -1.05
C LEU A 55 -17.29 -4.23 -0.99
N LEU A 56 -18.13 -5.22 -0.66
CA LEU A 56 -19.54 -4.99 -0.35
C LEU A 56 -19.72 -5.02 1.17
N MET A 57 -20.43 -4.04 1.70
CA MET A 57 -20.65 -3.91 3.13
C MET A 57 -22.12 -3.65 3.42
N THR A 58 -22.66 -4.34 4.43
CA THR A 58 -24.02 -4.17 4.95
C THR A 58 -23.94 -4.20 6.48
N PRO A 59 -24.88 -3.57 7.21
CA PRO A 59 -24.97 -3.75 8.66
C PRO A 59 -25.04 -5.23 9.03
N GLU A 60 -24.36 -5.62 10.11
CA GLU A 60 -24.44 -6.97 10.70
C GLU A 60 -25.48 -6.99 11.82
N GLU A 61 -26.35 -8.00 11.84
CA GLU A 61 -27.44 -8.11 12.82
C GLU A 61 -27.29 -9.33 13.75
N VAL A 62 -26.47 -10.31 13.37
CA VAL A 62 -26.41 -11.62 14.04
C VAL A 62 -25.22 -11.76 14.98
N PHE A 63 -24.08 -11.21 14.58
CA PHE A 63 -22.82 -11.35 15.30
C PHE A 63 -22.39 -10.02 15.95
N ASP A 64 -21.46 -10.08 16.91
CA ASP A 64 -20.85 -8.90 17.54
C ASP A 64 -19.87 -8.21 16.57
N ALA A 65 -20.44 -7.57 15.54
CA ALA A 65 -19.75 -6.77 14.56
C ALA A 65 -20.64 -5.63 14.04
N ASP A 66 -20.03 -4.54 13.57
CA ASP A 66 -20.76 -3.42 12.95
C ASP A 66 -21.24 -3.78 11.53
N TYR A 67 -20.41 -4.53 10.79
CA TYR A 67 -20.65 -4.81 9.39
C TYR A 67 -20.39 -6.26 9.00
N ARG A 68 -21.22 -6.74 8.07
CA ARG A 68 -20.90 -7.89 7.23
C ARG A 68 -20.23 -7.40 5.96
N VAL A 69 -19.06 -7.96 5.67
CA VAL A 69 -18.21 -7.53 4.55
C VAL A 69 -17.97 -8.71 3.62
N TYR A 70 -18.27 -8.53 2.35
CA TYR A 70 -17.86 -9.46 1.30
C TYR A 70 -16.73 -8.85 0.48
N LEU A 71 -15.63 -9.61 0.35
CA LEU A 71 -14.38 -9.10 -0.17
C LEU A 71 -13.83 -9.99 -1.29
N THR A 72 -13.48 -9.35 -2.40
CA THR A 72 -12.80 -10.02 -3.50
C THR A 72 -11.83 -9.07 -4.21
N ALA A 73 -10.69 -9.61 -4.63
CA ALA A 73 -9.65 -8.88 -5.33
C ALA A 73 -8.91 -9.79 -6.31
N THR A 74 -8.25 -9.20 -7.30
CA THR A 74 -7.37 -9.90 -8.25
C THR A 74 -5.89 -9.82 -7.85
N THR A 75 -5.52 -8.83 -7.04
CA THR A 75 -4.14 -8.56 -6.65
C THR A 75 -4.05 -8.09 -5.20
N GLU A 76 -2.87 -8.25 -4.58
CA GLU A 76 -2.57 -7.71 -3.24
C GLU A 76 -2.77 -6.19 -3.15
N ARG A 77 -2.43 -5.43 -4.21
CA ARG A 77 -2.70 -3.99 -4.24
C ARG A 77 -4.19 -3.70 -4.25
N GLY A 78 -4.96 -4.37 -5.12
CA GLY A 78 -6.40 -4.21 -5.17
C GLY A 78 -7.04 -4.49 -3.82
N LEU A 79 -6.67 -5.62 -3.21
CA LEU A 79 -7.10 -5.98 -1.85
C LEU A 79 -6.77 -4.90 -0.82
N ARG A 80 -5.53 -4.40 -0.81
CA ARG A 80 -5.11 -3.34 0.10
C ARG A 80 -5.94 -2.07 -0.10
N GLU A 81 -6.14 -1.60 -1.32
CA GLU A 81 -6.87 -0.36 -1.60
C GLU A 81 -8.34 -0.42 -1.13
N ILE A 82 -9.05 -1.53 -1.35
CA ILE A 82 -10.43 -1.68 -0.85
C ILE A 82 -10.49 -1.86 0.66
N LEU A 83 -9.53 -2.55 1.27
CA LEU A 83 -9.42 -2.62 2.73
C LEU A 83 -9.13 -1.24 3.33
N LEU A 84 -8.39 -0.40 2.60
CA LEU A 84 -8.15 0.96 3.02
C LEU A 84 -9.42 1.85 2.97
N ALA A 85 -10.50 1.39 2.33
CA ALA A 85 -11.79 2.07 2.36
C ALA A 85 -12.71 1.58 3.50
N PHE A 86 -12.37 0.47 4.18
CA PHE A 86 -13.15 -0.03 5.30
C PHE A 86 -13.19 1.00 6.44
N PRO A 87 -14.37 1.29 7.03
CA PRO A 87 -14.51 2.30 8.07
C PRO A 87 -13.61 2.06 9.28
N ARG A 88 -13.03 3.13 9.83
CA ARG A 88 -12.18 3.05 11.01
C ARG A 88 -12.97 2.63 12.24
N ARG A 89 -12.32 1.86 13.13
CA ARG A 89 -12.86 1.34 14.41
C ARG A 89 -14.17 0.55 14.32
N CYS A 90 -14.66 0.30 13.12
CA CYS A 90 -15.75 -0.62 12.91
C CYS A 90 -15.17 -2.03 12.90
N THR A 91 -15.96 -2.94 13.42
CA THR A 91 -15.71 -4.37 13.38
C THR A 91 -16.42 -4.94 12.17
N GLY A 92 -15.70 -5.76 11.42
CA GLY A 92 -16.24 -6.41 10.22
C GLY A 92 -16.13 -7.92 10.33
N ILE A 93 -17.14 -8.61 9.81
CA ILE A 93 -17.07 -10.04 9.49
C ILE A 93 -16.77 -10.17 8.02
N PHE A 94 -15.58 -10.67 7.71
CA PHE A 94 -15.03 -10.66 6.36
C PHE A 94 -15.22 -12.02 5.70
N HIS A 95 -16.06 -12.03 4.68
CA HIS A 95 -16.24 -13.14 3.77
C HIS A 95 -15.24 -13.00 2.62
N LEU A 96 -14.15 -13.77 2.67
CA LEU A 96 -13.11 -13.75 1.65
C LEU A 96 -13.42 -14.78 0.58
N THR A 97 -13.29 -14.38 -0.68
CA THR A 97 -13.50 -15.29 -1.83
C THR A 97 -12.36 -16.27 -2.02
N GLU A 98 -11.15 -15.93 -1.60
CA GLU A 98 -9.96 -16.75 -1.78
C GLU A 98 -9.06 -16.70 -0.53
N LYS A 99 -8.41 -17.81 -0.19
CA LYS A 99 -7.64 -17.96 1.06
C LYS A 99 -6.45 -17.01 1.18
N TRP A 100 -5.83 -16.62 0.07
CA TRP A 100 -4.64 -15.76 0.07
C TRP A 100 -4.92 -14.36 0.63
N MET A 101 -6.17 -13.90 0.56
CA MET A 101 -6.57 -12.56 1.00
C MET A 101 -6.45 -12.39 2.53
N ALA A 102 -6.43 -13.49 3.28
CA ALA A 102 -6.38 -13.48 4.74
C ALA A 102 -5.22 -12.64 5.28
N ASN A 103 -4.03 -12.80 4.70
CA ASN A 103 -2.86 -12.04 5.13
C ASN A 103 -3.06 -10.54 4.89
N GLY A 104 -3.58 -10.13 3.73
CA GLY A 104 -3.84 -8.72 3.44
C GLY A 104 -4.87 -8.09 4.40
N VAL A 105 -5.89 -8.85 4.81
CA VAL A 105 -6.85 -8.40 5.84
C VAL A 105 -6.17 -8.24 7.19
N HIS A 106 -5.38 -9.22 7.61
CA HIS A 106 -4.60 -9.14 8.84
C HIS A 106 -3.65 -7.93 8.83
N ASP A 107 -2.98 -7.69 7.70
CA ASP A 107 -2.00 -6.61 7.55
C ASP A 107 -2.59 -5.19 7.65
N VAL A 108 -3.84 -5.01 7.25
CA VAL A 108 -4.49 -3.69 7.20
C VAL A 108 -5.41 -3.47 8.41
N LEU A 109 -6.03 -4.54 8.92
CA LEU A 109 -7.09 -4.48 9.92
C LEU A 109 -6.81 -5.34 11.16
N GLU A 110 -5.61 -5.91 11.32
CA GLU A 110 -5.23 -6.83 12.42
C GLU A 110 -6.29 -7.94 12.66
N GLY A 111 -6.95 -8.40 11.58
CA GLY A 111 -8.02 -9.38 11.68
C GLY A 111 -7.54 -10.70 12.31
N GLU A 112 -8.35 -11.26 13.21
CA GLU A 112 -8.10 -12.58 13.77
C GLU A 112 -8.70 -13.68 12.88
N LEU A 113 -7.98 -14.79 12.80
CA LEU A 113 -8.45 -15.95 12.05
C LEU A 113 -9.29 -16.84 12.97
N VAL A 114 -10.62 -16.63 13.00
CA VAL A 114 -11.54 -17.54 13.71
C VAL A 114 -12.03 -18.59 12.73
N HIS A 115 -11.87 -19.88 13.07
CA HIS A 115 -12.39 -20.98 12.27
C HIS A 115 -13.87 -21.22 12.58
N THR A 116 -14.70 -21.22 11.55
CA THR A 116 -16.09 -21.69 11.59
C THR A 116 -16.34 -22.73 10.51
N ASP A 117 -17.36 -23.56 10.69
CA ASP A 117 -17.72 -24.69 9.82
C ASP A 117 -18.05 -24.28 8.36
N ASP A 118 -18.26 -22.99 8.11
CA ASP A 118 -18.58 -22.38 6.81
C ASP A 118 -17.40 -21.63 6.15
N GLY A 119 -16.19 -21.70 6.71
CA GLY A 119 -14.95 -21.21 6.09
C GLY A 119 -14.79 -19.68 6.06
N ARG A 120 -15.36 -18.96 7.04
CA ARG A 120 -15.45 -17.49 7.10
C ARG A 120 -14.47 -16.90 8.13
N PHE A 121 -14.08 -15.62 7.95
CA PHE A 121 -13.11 -14.90 8.78
C PHE A 121 -13.81 -13.90 9.71
N TYR A 122 -13.34 -13.74 10.95
CA TYR A 122 -14.03 -12.92 11.95
C TYR A 122 -13.12 -11.91 12.66
N ARG A 123 -13.69 -10.71 12.80
CA ARG A 123 -13.24 -9.58 13.62
C ARG A 123 -11.95 -8.90 13.12
N GLY A 124 -12.13 -7.85 12.32
CA GLY A 124 -11.09 -6.84 12.10
C GLY A 124 -11.18 -5.69 13.11
N VAL A 125 -10.06 -5.33 13.75
CA VAL A 125 -9.72 -4.01 14.31
C VAL A 125 -8.18 -3.96 14.36
N LYS A 126 -7.46 -3.06 13.68
CA LYS A 126 -7.37 -1.65 14.06
C LYS A 126 -6.99 -0.66 12.95
N ARG A 127 -7.59 0.54 13.00
CA ARG A 127 -7.02 1.78 12.44
C ARG A 127 -6.96 2.84 13.56
N GLY A 128 -5.93 2.74 14.41
CA GLY A 128 -5.68 3.58 15.59
C GLY A 128 -5.78 2.89 16.97
N SER A 129 -4.66 2.82 17.68
CA SER A 129 -4.35 2.53 19.11
C SER A 129 -5.45 2.49 20.17
N GLY A 130 -6.26 3.54 20.23
CA GLY A 130 -7.12 3.77 21.38
C GLY A 130 -8.52 3.21 21.18
N ALA A 131 -9.04 2.46 22.15
CA ALA A 131 -10.50 2.36 22.33
C ALA A 131 -11.10 3.74 22.64
N VAL A 132 -10.30 4.63 23.23
CA VAL A 132 -10.64 6.02 23.57
C VAL A 132 -9.82 6.97 22.69
N VAL A 133 -10.48 7.89 21.99
CA VAL A 133 -9.80 9.02 21.34
C VAL A 133 -9.30 9.92 22.45
N GLU A 134 -7.99 10.11 22.55
CA GLU A 134 -7.39 11.01 23.53
C GLU A 134 -6.98 12.31 22.82
N GLN A 135 -7.36 13.45 23.42
CA GLN A 135 -6.93 14.77 23.00
C GLN A 135 -6.43 15.54 24.22
N ARG A 136 -5.14 15.87 24.22
CA ARG A 136 -4.54 16.70 25.26
C ARG A 136 -3.28 17.39 24.79
N MET A 137 -2.88 18.40 25.54
CA MET A 137 -1.59 19.07 25.36
C MET A 137 -0.45 18.28 26.02
N ILE A 138 0.65 18.11 25.29
CA ILE A 138 1.90 17.52 25.76
C ILE A 138 2.97 18.60 25.78
N SER A 139 3.33 19.04 26.99
CA SER A 139 4.35 20.08 27.20
C SER A 139 5.72 19.52 27.60
N LYS A 140 5.78 18.26 28.08
CA LYS A 140 7.00 17.63 28.61
C LYS A 140 7.57 16.61 27.64
N ARG A 141 8.88 16.65 27.39
CA ARG A 141 9.57 15.66 26.53
C ARG A 141 9.45 14.22 27.06
N LYS A 142 9.40 14.02 28.37
CA LYS A 142 9.29 12.69 29.01
C LYS A 142 7.90 12.05 28.94
N ASP A 143 6.91 12.74 28.35
CA ASP A 143 5.58 12.16 28.13
C ASP A 143 5.67 10.84 27.33
N ALA A 144 4.84 9.87 27.68
CA ALA A 144 4.86 8.54 27.08
C ALA A 144 4.63 8.59 25.56
N ILE A 145 3.68 9.41 25.10
CA ILE A 145 3.37 9.55 23.67
C ILE A 145 4.56 10.15 22.91
N ALA A 146 5.19 11.18 23.49
CA ALA A 146 6.40 11.77 22.89
C ALA A 146 7.58 10.78 22.91
N ALA A 147 7.70 9.94 23.94
CA ALA A 147 8.72 8.89 24.02
C ALA A 147 8.53 7.81 22.97
N ASP A 148 7.30 7.35 22.76
CA ASP A 148 6.98 6.35 21.73
C ASP A 148 7.26 6.89 20.33
N MET A 149 6.85 8.13 20.03
CA MET A 149 7.15 8.76 18.75
C MET A 149 8.67 8.88 18.49
N ARG A 150 9.49 9.10 19.53
CA ARG A 150 10.96 9.12 19.39
C ARG A 150 11.56 7.75 19.07
N LYS A 151 10.97 6.65 19.53
CA LYS A 151 11.45 5.29 19.19
C LYS A 151 11.39 5.06 17.67
N LEU A 152 10.39 5.65 17.02
CA LEU A 152 10.21 5.61 15.56
C LEU A 152 11.24 6.44 14.77
N ALA A 153 12.17 7.14 15.42
CA ALA A 153 13.28 7.79 14.71
C ALA A 153 14.30 6.77 14.15
N THR A 154 14.38 5.58 14.75
CA THR A 154 15.33 4.53 14.38
C THR A 154 14.66 3.45 13.54
N LEU A 155 15.42 2.77 12.66
CA LEU A 155 14.89 1.63 11.90
C LEU A 155 14.43 0.49 12.82
N LYS A 156 15.19 0.21 13.89
CA LYS A 156 14.82 -0.80 14.90
C LYS A 156 13.43 -0.53 15.48
N GLY A 157 13.20 0.69 15.96
CA GLY A 157 11.90 1.06 16.52
C GLY A 157 10.77 1.02 15.47
N LYS A 158 11.04 1.43 14.23
CA LYS A 158 10.03 1.32 13.16
C LYS A 158 9.59 -0.12 12.91
N LEU A 159 10.54 -1.06 12.85
CA LEU A 159 10.24 -2.48 12.65
C LEU A 159 9.53 -3.09 13.87
N GLU A 160 10.02 -2.80 15.08
CA GLU A 160 9.47 -3.30 16.35
C GLU A 160 8.01 -2.89 16.55
N TYR A 161 7.66 -1.65 16.22
CA TYR A 161 6.30 -1.13 16.35
C TYR A 161 5.50 -1.21 15.04
N SER A 162 6.10 -1.73 13.97
CA SER A 162 5.54 -1.72 12.60
C SER A 162 4.95 -0.36 12.21
N GLN A 163 5.61 0.73 12.61
CA GLN A 163 5.16 2.11 12.40
C GLN A 163 6.24 2.99 11.81
N PHE A 164 5.87 3.91 10.94
CA PHE A 164 6.75 4.97 10.44
C PHE A 164 6.11 6.34 10.64
N VAL A 165 6.95 7.38 10.68
CA VAL A 165 6.49 8.76 10.84
C VAL A 165 6.31 9.42 9.48
N VAL A 166 5.16 10.03 9.30
CA VAL A 166 4.84 10.94 8.20
C VAL A 166 4.90 12.37 8.74
N GLU A 167 5.61 13.25 8.03
CA GLU A 167 5.83 14.63 8.47
C GLU A 167 5.23 15.64 7.47
N GLY A 168 4.61 16.68 8.01
CA GLY A 168 4.09 17.81 7.24
C GLY A 168 2.66 17.65 6.77
N ASP A 169 2.03 18.80 6.59
CA ASP A 169 0.59 19.03 6.45
C ASP A 169 0.01 18.18 5.32
N LEU A 170 0.57 18.33 4.11
CA LEU A 170 0.12 17.60 2.92
C LEU A 170 0.22 16.07 3.07
N MET A 171 1.27 15.57 3.72
CA MET A 171 1.48 14.13 3.83
C MET A 171 0.57 13.52 4.88
N VAL A 172 0.35 14.20 6.01
CA VAL A 172 -0.60 13.77 7.03
C VAL A 172 -2.03 13.88 6.51
N GLU A 173 -2.37 14.95 5.79
CA GLU A 173 -3.67 15.09 5.13
C GLU A 173 -3.98 13.93 4.19
N ARG A 174 -3.02 13.58 3.32
CA ARG A 174 -3.16 12.40 2.44
C ARG A 174 -3.29 11.11 3.21
N ALA A 175 -2.54 10.94 4.30
CA ALA A 175 -2.64 9.74 5.12
C ALA A 175 -4.04 9.60 5.74
N VAL A 176 -4.63 10.71 6.21
CA VAL A 176 -6.01 10.72 6.74
C VAL A 176 -7.00 10.41 5.62
N ARG A 177 -6.93 11.16 4.51
CA ARG A 177 -7.84 11.05 3.36
C ARG A 177 -7.81 9.68 2.68
N ASP A 178 -6.61 9.12 2.47
CA ASP A 178 -6.42 7.81 1.83
C ASP A 178 -6.68 6.65 2.83
N GLY A 179 -7.16 6.99 4.03
CA GLY A 179 -7.58 6.05 5.05
C GLY A 179 -6.44 5.41 5.82
N LEU A 180 -5.15 5.60 5.47
CA LEU A 180 -4.00 4.89 6.04
C LEU A 180 -4.13 4.61 7.55
N PRO A 181 -3.64 3.45 8.05
CA PRO A 181 -3.78 3.06 9.45
C PRO A 181 -2.94 3.97 10.35
N ILE A 182 -3.46 5.17 10.63
CA ILE A 182 -2.83 6.16 11.50
C ILE A 182 -3.09 5.78 12.94
N GLU A 183 -2.01 5.70 13.69
CA GLU A 183 -2.02 5.41 15.10
C GLU A 183 -2.29 6.67 15.94
N LYS A 184 -1.57 7.74 15.65
CA LYS A 184 -1.66 9.02 16.37
C LYS A 184 -1.11 10.18 15.56
N ILE A 185 -1.64 11.37 15.82
CA ILE A 185 -1.20 12.65 15.23
C ILE A 185 -0.67 13.55 16.35
N LEU A 186 0.49 14.16 16.13
CA LEU A 186 1.01 15.24 16.97
C LEU A 186 1.03 16.52 16.14
N TYR A 187 0.59 17.63 16.72
CA TYR A 187 0.52 18.93 16.03
C TYR A 187 0.93 20.09 16.93
N THR A 188 1.42 21.18 16.34
CA THR A 188 1.78 22.41 17.05
C THR A 188 0.66 23.45 16.96
N THR A 189 0.79 24.55 17.72
CA THR A 189 -0.14 25.69 17.63
C THR A 189 -0.21 26.27 16.23
N THR A 190 0.90 26.28 15.48
CA THR A 190 0.93 26.75 14.09
C THR A 190 -0.08 26.04 13.19
N LEU A 191 -0.29 24.72 13.37
CA LEU A 191 -1.31 24.00 12.61
C LEU A 191 -2.72 24.48 12.99
N LEU A 192 -2.96 24.70 14.29
CA LEU A 192 -4.27 25.07 14.81
C LEU A 192 -4.72 26.47 14.35
N GLU A 193 -3.76 27.37 14.11
CA GLU A 193 -4.01 28.71 13.60
C GLU A 193 -4.41 28.71 12.10
N ALA A 194 -4.04 27.67 11.35
CA ALA A 194 -4.42 27.50 9.95
C ALA A 194 -5.82 26.88 9.79
N THR A 195 -6.62 27.42 8.86
CA THR A 195 -7.99 26.92 8.62
C THR A 195 -7.99 25.49 8.10
N GLU A 196 -7.05 25.17 7.21
CA GLU A 196 -6.80 23.84 6.67
C GLU A 196 -6.39 22.87 7.77
N GLY A 197 -5.56 23.32 8.71
CA GLY A 197 -5.13 22.54 9.87
C GLY A 197 -6.29 22.17 10.80
N GLN A 198 -7.19 23.11 11.08
CA GLN A 198 -8.41 22.84 11.84
C GLN A 198 -9.33 21.83 11.12
N SER A 199 -9.49 21.97 9.80
CA SER A 199 -10.30 21.04 8.99
C SER A 199 -9.71 19.62 9.01
N LEU A 200 -8.38 19.51 8.90
CA LEU A 200 -7.66 18.25 8.99
C LEU A 200 -7.84 17.59 10.37
N LEU A 201 -7.67 18.35 11.46
CA LEU A 201 -7.86 17.81 12.82
C LEU A 201 -9.31 17.40 13.08
N LYS A 202 -10.29 18.14 12.57
CA LYS A 202 -11.72 17.76 12.63
C LYS A 202 -11.95 16.45 11.90
N SER A 203 -11.42 16.30 10.69
CA SER A 203 -11.53 15.07 9.89
C SER A 203 -10.86 13.89 10.60
N ALA A 204 -9.64 14.09 11.11
CA ALA A 204 -8.92 13.09 11.88
C ALA A 204 -9.66 12.68 13.17
N THR A 205 -10.29 13.63 13.85
CA THR A 205 -11.08 13.37 15.07
C THR A 205 -12.38 12.64 14.74
N ALA A 206 -13.08 13.04 13.67
CA ALA A 206 -14.26 12.32 13.17
C ALA A 206 -13.93 10.87 12.78
N ASP A 207 -12.72 10.68 12.27
CA ASP A 207 -12.11 9.39 11.99
C ASP A 207 -11.54 8.68 13.23
N ASN A 208 -11.73 9.25 14.42
CA ASN A 208 -11.30 8.74 15.71
C ASN A 208 -9.78 8.49 15.83
N ILE A 209 -8.97 9.34 15.23
CA ILE A 209 -7.52 9.35 15.43
C ILE A 209 -7.18 10.16 16.68
N SER A 210 -6.32 9.64 17.55
CA SER A 210 -5.83 10.40 18.71
C SER A 210 -4.92 11.54 18.25
N CYS A 211 -5.24 12.76 18.68
CA CYS A 211 -4.59 13.99 18.27
C CYS A 211 -4.02 14.72 19.49
N TYR A 212 -2.71 14.95 19.49
CA TYR A 212 -2.00 15.53 20.63
C TYR A 212 -1.36 16.86 20.25
N GLN A 213 -1.74 17.93 20.93
CA GLN A 213 -1.08 19.21 20.76
C GLN A 213 0.28 19.17 21.48
N VAL A 214 1.35 19.60 20.82
CA VAL A 214 2.70 19.64 21.38
C VAL A 214 3.32 21.02 21.17
N ASN A 215 4.26 21.40 22.04
CA ASN A 215 5.10 22.57 21.77
C ASN A 215 6.27 22.21 20.83
N ASP A 216 6.87 23.22 20.20
CA ASP A 216 8.00 23.05 19.26
C ASP A 216 9.20 22.34 19.90
N GLY A 217 9.41 22.52 21.20
CA GLY A 217 10.47 21.86 21.95
C GLY A 217 10.28 20.35 22.10
N VAL A 218 9.04 19.87 22.16
CA VAL A 218 8.66 18.45 22.13
C VAL A 218 8.72 17.94 20.70
N MET A 219 8.12 18.66 19.73
CA MET A 219 8.14 18.27 18.32
C MET A 219 9.58 18.14 17.79
N GLY A 220 10.43 19.12 18.06
CA GLY A 220 11.84 19.11 17.67
C GLY A 220 12.69 18.05 18.38
N SER A 221 12.17 17.38 19.42
CA SER A 221 12.78 16.19 20.04
C SER A 221 12.42 14.88 19.33
N ILE A 222 11.34 14.88 18.54
CA ILE A 222 10.84 13.71 17.80
C ILE A 222 11.42 13.70 16.38
N THR A 223 11.44 14.87 15.73
CA THR A 223 11.95 15.01 14.35
C THR A 223 13.19 15.88 14.26
N THR A 224 14.05 15.52 13.29
CA THR A 224 15.24 16.28 12.90
C THR A 224 14.95 17.31 11.80
N THR A 225 13.74 17.35 11.25
CA THR A 225 13.34 18.28 10.19
C THR A 225 13.28 19.72 10.70
N ARG A 226 13.80 20.66 9.90
CA ARG A 226 13.85 22.10 10.20
C ARG A 226 13.38 22.91 8.97
N PRO A 227 12.52 23.94 9.14
CA PRO A 227 11.80 24.32 10.37
C PRO A 227 10.97 23.14 10.91
N VAL A 228 10.64 23.20 12.21
CA VAL A 228 9.90 22.12 12.87
C VAL A 228 8.54 21.97 12.18
N PRO A 229 8.12 20.76 11.77
CA PRO A 229 6.84 20.56 11.10
C PRO A 229 5.70 20.89 12.07
N SER A 230 4.65 21.51 11.54
CA SER A 230 3.44 21.83 12.30
C SER A 230 2.66 20.57 12.70
N ILE A 231 2.85 19.46 11.99
CA ILE A 231 2.15 18.19 12.20
C ILE A 231 3.01 16.98 11.80
N ILE A 232 2.89 15.91 12.57
CA ILE A 232 3.40 14.57 12.24
C ILE A 232 2.36 13.51 12.60
N ALA A 233 2.41 12.36 11.94
CA ALA A 233 1.58 11.19 12.25
C ALA A 233 2.42 9.93 12.28
N SER A 234 2.11 8.97 13.17
CA SER A 234 2.63 7.60 13.03
C SER A 234 1.62 6.72 12.30
N VAL A 235 2.11 5.97 11.32
CA VAL A 235 1.31 5.14 10.42
C VAL A 235 1.82 3.72 10.49
N TYR A 236 0.92 2.76 10.67
CA TYR A 236 1.27 1.35 10.58
C TYR A 236 1.68 0.97 9.16
N PHE A 237 2.68 0.12 9.04
CA PHE A 237 3.08 -0.48 7.79
C PHE A 237 3.20 -1.99 7.96
N ASN A 238 3.08 -2.72 6.85
CA ASN A 238 3.60 -4.07 6.79
C ASN A 238 4.73 -4.14 5.77
N PHE A 239 5.82 -4.79 6.15
CA PHE A 239 6.98 -5.04 5.33
C PHE A 239 7.31 -6.51 5.47
N ARG A 240 6.82 -7.32 4.52
CA ARG A 240 6.92 -8.78 4.61
C ARG A 240 8.15 -9.30 3.88
N HIS A 241 8.71 -10.39 4.39
CA HIS A 241 9.61 -11.20 3.59
C HIS A 241 8.87 -11.71 2.35
N PHE A 242 9.48 -11.55 1.18
CA PHE A 242 8.94 -12.05 -0.08
C PHE A 242 8.90 -13.57 -0.11
N LEU A 243 9.93 -14.22 0.42
CA LEU A 243 9.99 -15.67 0.59
C LEU A 243 9.76 -16.00 2.06
N SER A 244 8.86 -16.94 2.33
CA SER A 244 8.72 -17.58 3.64
C SER A 244 9.98 -18.37 4.01
N GLU A 245 10.09 -18.79 5.28
CA GLU A 245 11.16 -19.69 5.73
C GLU A 245 11.21 -21.01 4.93
N SER A 246 10.06 -21.44 4.40
CA SER A 246 9.96 -22.62 3.53
C SER A 246 10.39 -22.38 2.07
N GLY A 247 10.82 -21.17 1.72
CA GLY A 247 11.21 -20.78 0.37
C GLY A 247 10.03 -20.48 -0.57
N LYS A 248 8.78 -20.59 -0.12
CA LYS A 248 7.58 -20.24 -0.91
C LYS A 248 7.36 -18.73 -0.90
N SER A 249 6.92 -18.18 -2.04
CA SER A 249 6.53 -16.77 -2.13
C SER A 249 5.32 -16.45 -1.25
N ASN A 250 5.40 -15.36 -0.51
CA ASN A 250 4.31 -14.76 0.27
C ASN A 250 3.47 -13.77 -0.55
N PHE A 251 3.75 -13.64 -1.86
CA PHE A 251 3.04 -12.71 -2.74
C PHE A 251 2.03 -13.45 -3.61
N HIS A 252 0.77 -13.04 -3.52
CA HIS A 252 -0.26 -13.49 -4.45
C HIS A 252 -0.35 -12.57 -5.68
N PHE A 253 -0.42 -13.18 -6.86
CA PHE A 253 -0.50 -12.46 -8.12
C PHE A 253 -1.52 -13.04 -9.09
N SER A 254 -1.99 -12.19 -10.00
CA SER A 254 -2.79 -12.57 -11.16
C SER A 254 -1.96 -12.49 -12.45
N PRO A 255 -2.44 -13.08 -13.56
CA PRO A 255 -1.77 -12.97 -14.86
C PRO A 255 -1.53 -11.53 -15.33
N GLY A 256 -2.29 -10.56 -14.80
CA GLY A 256 -2.16 -9.13 -15.14
C GLY A 256 -1.15 -8.34 -14.30
N CYS A 257 -0.46 -8.99 -13.35
CA CYS A 257 0.36 -8.28 -12.38
C CYS A 257 1.62 -7.67 -12.99
N THR A 258 1.98 -6.49 -12.48
CA THR A 258 3.28 -5.86 -12.71
C THR A 258 3.97 -5.61 -11.37
N MET A 259 5.27 -5.83 -11.30
CA MET A 259 6.06 -5.63 -10.08
C MET A 259 7.29 -4.78 -10.39
N LEU A 260 7.64 -3.90 -9.45
CA LEU A 260 8.96 -3.29 -9.42
C LEU A 260 9.84 -4.08 -8.45
N VAL A 261 11.04 -4.45 -8.89
CA VAL A 261 12.10 -5.01 -8.05
C VAL A 261 13.21 -3.98 -7.98
N ALA A 262 13.48 -3.43 -6.80
CA ALA A 262 14.56 -2.46 -6.60
C ALA A 262 15.70 -3.12 -5.83
N GLU A 263 16.80 -3.40 -6.54
CA GLU A 263 18.02 -3.96 -5.99
C GLU A 263 18.95 -2.85 -5.51
N ASN A 264 19.21 -2.84 -4.20
CA ASN A 264 20.27 -2.09 -3.53
C ASN A 264 20.27 -0.57 -3.82
N ILE A 265 19.10 0.05 -4.06
CA ILE A 265 19.00 1.52 -4.18
C ILE A 265 19.47 2.13 -2.86
N ALA A 266 20.58 2.87 -2.90
CA ALA A 266 21.26 3.34 -1.69
C ALA A 266 20.72 4.69 -1.20
N ASN A 267 20.27 5.55 -2.12
CA ASN A 267 19.78 6.87 -1.76
C ASN A 267 18.27 6.82 -1.43
N PRO A 268 17.84 7.26 -0.23
CA PRO A 268 16.44 7.22 0.16
C PRO A 268 15.54 8.16 -0.67
N ASP A 269 16.05 9.29 -1.15
CA ASP A 269 15.28 10.18 -2.03
C ASP A 269 15.02 9.51 -3.40
N ASN A 270 16.01 8.80 -3.95
CA ASN A 270 15.83 8.01 -5.18
C ASN A 270 14.86 6.86 -4.99
N LEU A 271 14.97 6.12 -3.87
CA LEU A 271 14.01 5.05 -3.56
C LEU A 271 12.59 5.62 -3.46
N GLY A 272 12.41 6.74 -2.75
CA GLY A 272 11.10 7.38 -2.62
C GLY A 272 10.53 7.81 -3.98
N MET A 273 11.34 8.41 -4.86
CA MET A 273 10.91 8.75 -6.22
C MET A 273 10.55 7.52 -7.04
N THR A 274 11.30 6.43 -6.90
CA THR A 274 11.04 5.16 -7.59
C THR A 274 9.71 4.55 -7.12
N LEU A 275 9.46 4.52 -5.80
CA LEU A 275 8.19 4.07 -5.21
C LEU A 275 7.02 4.92 -5.67
N ARG A 276 7.19 6.25 -5.72
CA ARG A 276 6.15 7.16 -6.23
C ARG A 276 5.78 6.85 -7.67
N THR A 277 6.77 6.60 -8.51
CA THR A 277 6.57 6.22 -9.90
C THR A 277 5.86 4.87 -10.02
N ALA A 278 6.27 3.87 -9.22
CA ALA A 278 5.61 2.57 -9.16
C ALA A 278 4.12 2.69 -8.74
N ASP A 279 3.82 3.48 -7.71
CA ASP A 279 2.44 3.74 -7.28
C ASP A 279 1.63 4.38 -8.40
N ALA A 280 2.17 5.41 -9.05
CA ALA A 280 1.54 6.14 -10.13
C ALA A 280 1.25 5.27 -11.37
N VAL A 281 2.15 4.36 -11.73
CA VAL A 281 1.96 3.43 -12.86
C VAL A 281 0.92 2.34 -12.54
N GLY A 282 0.61 2.13 -11.26
CA GLY A 282 -0.32 1.08 -10.86
C GLY A 282 0.36 -0.29 -10.70
N VAL A 283 1.62 -0.37 -10.27
CA VAL A 283 2.26 -1.68 -10.01
C VAL A 283 1.55 -2.41 -8.88
N SER A 284 1.47 -3.74 -8.98
CA SER A 284 0.76 -4.60 -8.03
C SER A 284 1.50 -4.76 -6.70
N ALA A 285 2.84 -4.66 -6.70
CA ALA A 285 3.68 -4.66 -5.51
C ALA A 285 5.08 -4.14 -5.84
N VAL A 286 5.85 -3.84 -4.78
CA VAL A 286 7.28 -3.57 -4.87
C VAL A 286 8.07 -4.57 -4.02
N LEU A 287 9.11 -5.14 -4.61
CA LEU A 287 10.09 -5.99 -3.95
C LEU A 287 11.41 -5.23 -3.78
N LEU A 288 11.88 -5.11 -2.55
CA LEU A 288 13.14 -4.46 -2.21
C LEU A 288 14.19 -5.51 -1.82
N SER A 289 15.46 -5.27 -2.09
CA SER A 289 16.53 -6.00 -1.39
C SER A 289 16.55 -5.58 0.10
N SER A 290 17.01 -6.49 0.97
CA SER A 290 17.24 -6.17 2.39
C SER A 290 18.35 -5.15 2.61
N VAL A 291 19.26 -5.03 1.63
CA VAL A 291 20.34 -4.04 1.59
C VAL A 291 19.90 -2.82 0.80
N GLY A 292 20.25 -1.62 1.26
CA GLY A 292 19.93 -0.34 0.62
C GLY A 292 19.22 0.63 1.57
N ALA A 293 18.59 1.65 0.99
CA ALA A 293 17.78 2.60 1.73
C ALA A 293 16.51 1.92 2.26
N SER A 294 16.14 2.24 3.51
CA SER A 294 14.84 1.83 4.05
C SER A 294 13.71 2.62 3.37
N PRO A 295 12.60 1.98 2.94
CA PRO A 295 11.43 2.69 2.41
C PRO A 295 10.79 3.62 3.45
N PHE A 296 11.05 3.35 4.75
CA PHE A 296 10.55 4.12 5.89
C PHE A 296 11.52 5.21 6.33
N HIS A 297 12.64 5.42 5.63
CA HIS A 297 13.53 6.55 5.89
C HIS A 297 12.78 7.87 5.63
N LYS A 298 13.01 8.91 6.46
CA LYS A 298 12.27 10.18 6.38
C LYS A 298 12.28 10.80 4.98
N ASN A 299 13.44 10.76 4.31
CA ASN A 299 13.59 11.29 2.95
C ASN A 299 12.81 10.45 1.92
N CYS A 300 12.81 9.11 2.07
CA CYS A 300 12.06 8.22 1.20
C CYS A 300 10.56 8.44 1.34
N VAL A 301 10.05 8.50 2.58
CA VAL A 301 8.64 8.80 2.87
C VAL A 301 8.24 10.12 2.23
N ARG A 302 9.03 11.18 2.42
CA ARG A 302 8.80 12.51 1.83
C ARG A 302 8.82 12.47 0.29
N ALA A 303 9.82 11.86 -0.32
CA ALA A 303 9.96 11.78 -1.78
C ALA A 303 8.86 10.91 -2.42
N SER A 304 8.39 9.88 -1.71
CA SER A 304 7.34 8.95 -2.17
C SER A 304 5.95 9.60 -2.26
N ARG A 305 5.73 10.71 -1.55
CA ARG A 305 4.47 11.46 -1.47
C ARG A 305 3.22 10.62 -1.15
N GLY A 306 3.38 9.58 -0.33
CA GLY A 306 2.30 8.71 0.16
C GLY A 306 2.35 7.27 -0.36
N ALA A 307 3.15 7.01 -1.39
CA ALA A 307 3.25 5.68 -2.02
C ALA A 307 3.66 4.57 -1.03
N VAL A 308 4.50 4.87 -0.04
CA VAL A 308 4.95 3.90 0.99
C VAL A 308 3.78 3.30 1.79
N GLY A 309 2.71 4.07 2.02
CA GLY A 309 1.53 3.57 2.75
C GLY A 309 0.53 2.84 1.84
N ARG A 310 0.56 3.08 0.53
CA ARG A 310 -0.40 2.53 -0.44
C ARG A 310 0.08 1.25 -1.11
N LEU A 311 1.37 1.16 -1.42
CA LEU A 311 1.94 0.00 -2.10
C LEU A 311 2.10 -1.19 -1.14
N PRO A 312 1.77 -2.42 -1.57
CA PRO A 312 2.30 -3.62 -0.92
C PRO A 312 3.83 -3.65 -1.09
N LEU A 313 4.56 -3.59 0.02
CA LEU A 313 6.02 -3.62 0.05
C LEU A 313 6.52 -4.95 0.61
N TYR A 314 7.44 -5.58 -0.12
CA TYR A 314 8.13 -6.80 0.30
C TYR A 314 9.64 -6.58 0.31
N TYR A 315 10.35 -7.42 1.05
CA TYR A 315 11.80 -7.50 0.95
C TYR A 315 12.34 -8.92 0.81
N ALA A 316 13.48 -9.04 0.15
CA ALA A 316 14.24 -10.28 0.05
C ALA A 316 15.65 -10.10 0.63
N THR A 317 16.04 -11.02 1.52
CA THR A 317 17.44 -11.11 1.97
C THR A 317 18.36 -11.54 0.85
N ASP A 318 17.87 -12.47 0.02
CA ASP A 318 18.50 -12.88 -1.23
C ASP A 318 17.57 -12.50 -2.39
N ILE A 319 17.90 -11.39 -3.06
CA ILE A 319 17.10 -10.87 -4.17
C ILE A 319 17.16 -11.79 -5.40
N ARG A 320 18.27 -12.51 -5.59
CA ARG A 320 18.45 -13.46 -6.68
C ARG A 320 17.48 -14.62 -6.51
N ALA A 321 17.42 -15.21 -5.31
CA ALA A 321 16.48 -16.30 -5.01
C ALA A 321 15.01 -15.87 -5.21
N ALA A 322 14.69 -14.61 -4.85
CA ALA A 322 13.36 -14.06 -5.09
C ALA A 322 13.04 -13.93 -6.59
N ILE A 323 14.00 -13.46 -7.41
CA ILE A 323 13.87 -13.37 -8.86
C ILE A 323 13.72 -14.76 -9.50
N GLU A 324 14.52 -15.73 -9.07
CA GLU A 324 14.41 -17.12 -9.54
C GLU A 324 13.03 -17.71 -9.21
N THR A 325 12.51 -17.45 -8.01
CA THR A 325 11.15 -17.87 -7.61
C THR A 325 10.06 -17.25 -8.49
N LEU A 326 10.17 -15.95 -8.81
CA LEU A 326 9.25 -15.27 -9.73
C LEU A 326 9.28 -15.94 -11.11
N ARG A 327 10.47 -16.19 -11.67
CA ARG A 327 10.63 -16.86 -12.97
C ARG A 327 10.02 -18.25 -13.01
N LEU A 328 10.31 -19.07 -12.00
CA LEU A 328 9.75 -20.41 -11.88
C LEU A 328 8.22 -20.39 -11.72
N SER A 329 7.67 -19.26 -11.24
CA SER A 329 6.23 -19.02 -11.15
C SER A 329 5.63 -18.40 -12.43
N GLY A 330 6.38 -18.36 -13.53
CA GLY A 330 5.90 -17.89 -14.83
C GLY A 330 6.00 -16.38 -15.06
N TRP A 331 6.72 -15.64 -14.21
CA TRP A 331 6.94 -14.22 -14.43
C TRP A 331 8.01 -13.97 -15.48
N ASN A 332 7.75 -12.98 -16.33
CA ASN A 332 8.79 -12.38 -17.15
C ASN A 332 9.55 -11.33 -16.33
N VAL A 333 10.76 -11.66 -15.90
CA VAL A 333 11.61 -10.78 -15.07
C VAL A 333 12.65 -10.07 -15.93
N LEU A 334 12.60 -8.75 -16.00
CA LEU A 334 13.40 -7.95 -16.92
C LEU A 334 14.35 -7.02 -16.17
N GLY A 335 15.65 -7.19 -16.38
CA GLY A 335 16.67 -6.36 -15.77
C GLY A 335 16.99 -5.12 -16.60
N GLY A 336 16.77 -3.93 -16.03
CA GLY A 336 17.17 -2.66 -16.62
C GLY A 336 18.68 -2.41 -16.48
N THR A 337 19.42 -2.42 -17.58
CA THR A 337 20.86 -2.11 -17.58
C THR A 337 21.28 -1.50 -18.91
N SER A 338 22.22 -0.54 -18.88
CA SER A 338 22.77 0.08 -20.09
C SER A 338 23.57 -0.89 -20.97
N ASN A 339 24.04 -2.01 -20.40
CA ASN A 339 24.82 -3.03 -21.09
C ASN A 339 23.96 -4.11 -21.77
N ALA A 340 22.64 -3.96 -21.82
CA ALA A 340 21.77 -4.92 -22.48
C ALA A 340 21.88 -4.78 -24.01
N GLU A 341 21.71 -5.89 -24.73
CA GLU A 341 21.67 -5.89 -26.20
C GLU A 341 20.33 -5.38 -26.75
N LYS A 342 19.23 -5.68 -26.06
CA LYS A 342 17.87 -5.35 -26.49
C LYS A 342 17.45 -3.95 -26.04
N ASP A 343 16.95 -3.18 -26.98
CA ASP A 343 16.37 -1.86 -26.72
C ASP A 343 14.95 -1.98 -26.16
N LEU A 344 14.62 -1.12 -25.19
CA LEU A 344 13.31 -1.07 -24.55
C LEU A 344 12.14 -1.06 -25.55
N TYR A 345 12.23 -0.22 -26.58
CA TYR A 345 11.12 0.03 -27.49
C TYR A 345 10.94 -1.06 -28.57
N THR A 346 11.89 -1.98 -28.70
CA THR A 346 11.79 -3.11 -29.64
C THR A 346 11.34 -4.40 -28.95
N MET A 347 11.39 -4.41 -27.61
CA MET A 347 11.00 -5.55 -26.80
C MET A 347 9.48 -5.65 -26.66
N LYS A 348 8.97 -6.88 -26.79
CA LYS A 348 7.60 -7.21 -26.39
C LYS A 348 7.63 -7.72 -24.96
N PHE A 349 6.96 -7.01 -24.07
CA PHE A 349 6.80 -7.46 -22.69
C PHE A 349 5.79 -8.60 -22.66
N SER A 350 5.68 -9.32 -21.55
CA SER A 350 4.61 -10.32 -21.32
C SER A 350 4.24 -10.27 -19.85
N LEU A 351 2.96 -10.46 -19.53
CA LEU A 351 2.47 -10.45 -18.16
C LEU A 351 2.32 -11.88 -17.61
N PRO A 352 2.50 -12.11 -16.29
CA PRO A 352 2.91 -11.11 -15.30
C PRO A 352 4.40 -10.72 -15.46
N THR A 353 4.75 -9.45 -15.20
CA THR A 353 6.13 -8.96 -15.41
C THR A 353 6.72 -8.22 -14.21
N ALA A 354 8.00 -8.46 -13.95
CA ALA A 354 8.77 -7.76 -12.94
C ALA A 354 9.89 -6.96 -13.61
N ILE A 355 9.93 -5.65 -13.34
CA ILE A 355 11.01 -4.77 -13.79
C ILE A 355 12.03 -4.64 -12.66
N VAL A 356 13.27 -5.05 -12.92
CA VAL A 356 14.37 -4.97 -11.97
C VAL A 356 15.24 -3.75 -12.28
N VAL A 357 15.39 -2.87 -11.29
CA VAL A 357 16.30 -1.70 -11.35
C VAL A 357 17.32 -1.81 -10.23
N GLY A 358 18.55 -1.35 -10.51
CA GLY A 358 19.68 -1.55 -9.62
C GLY A 358 20.16 -0.30 -8.90
N ASN A 359 21.26 -0.47 -8.19
CA ASN A 359 21.97 0.59 -7.48
C ASN A 359 22.39 1.71 -8.44
N GLU A 360 22.42 2.95 -7.95
CA GLU A 360 22.71 4.13 -8.76
C GLU A 360 24.11 4.13 -9.39
N ASN A 361 25.10 3.53 -8.73
CA ASN A 361 26.49 3.56 -9.17
C ASN A 361 26.90 2.26 -9.87
N ILE A 362 26.48 1.12 -9.32
CA ILE A 362 26.91 -0.21 -9.77
C ILE A 362 25.91 -0.81 -10.77
N GLY A 363 24.67 -0.33 -10.77
CA GLY A 363 23.56 -0.95 -11.50
C GLY A 363 23.15 -2.28 -10.85
N LEU A 364 22.69 -3.20 -11.69
CA LEU A 364 22.33 -4.56 -11.28
C LEU A 364 23.59 -5.41 -11.03
N SER A 365 23.58 -6.22 -9.98
CA SER A 365 24.65 -7.20 -9.70
C SER A 365 24.78 -8.23 -10.82
N ILE A 366 25.92 -8.93 -10.90
CA ILE A 366 26.14 -9.97 -11.93
C ILE A 366 25.11 -11.09 -11.74
N GLU A 367 24.88 -11.45 -10.49
CA GLU A 367 23.96 -12.49 -10.04
C GLU A 367 22.52 -12.15 -10.40
N THR A 368 22.09 -10.91 -10.13
CA THR A 368 20.75 -10.44 -10.49
C THR A 368 20.56 -10.36 -11.99
N ARG A 369 21.57 -9.92 -12.75
CA ARG A 369 21.52 -9.93 -14.22
C ARG A 369 21.35 -11.35 -14.78
N ALA A 370 22.11 -12.31 -14.25
CA ALA A 370 22.02 -13.71 -14.66
C ALA A 370 20.68 -14.35 -14.28
N ALA A 371 20.09 -13.91 -13.16
CA ALA A 371 18.79 -14.39 -12.70
C ALA A 371 17.62 -13.80 -13.49
N CYS A 372 17.76 -12.64 -14.15
CA CYS A 372 16.71 -12.08 -15.00
C CYS A 372 16.40 -12.95 -16.21
N THR A 373 15.15 -12.93 -16.66
CA THR A 373 14.71 -13.62 -17.90
C THR A 373 15.40 -13.01 -19.10
N GLU A 374 15.37 -11.68 -19.17
CA GLU A 374 16.09 -10.91 -20.17
C GLU A 374 16.61 -9.59 -19.57
N LEU A 375 17.55 -8.97 -20.27
CA LEU A 375 18.05 -7.64 -19.97
C LEU A 375 17.58 -6.66 -21.03
N VAL A 376 17.28 -5.44 -20.61
CA VAL A 376 16.79 -4.37 -21.49
C VAL A 376 17.49 -3.05 -21.18
N ARG A 377 17.83 -2.29 -22.22
CA ARG A 377 18.40 -0.95 -22.10
C ARG A 377 17.42 0.11 -22.59
N ILE A 378 17.47 1.27 -21.94
CA ILE A 378 16.86 2.49 -22.47
C ILE A 378 17.87 3.07 -23.47
N PRO A 379 17.51 3.27 -24.76
CA PRO A 379 18.39 3.92 -25.71
C PRO A 379 18.77 5.33 -25.24
N MET A 380 20.06 5.66 -25.30
CA MET A 380 20.60 6.94 -24.86
C MET A 380 21.38 7.62 -25.98
N ALA A 381 21.41 8.94 -25.98
CA ALA A 381 22.27 9.71 -26.88
C ALA A 381 23.75 9.48 -26.55
N SER A 382 24.61 9.65 -27.56
CA SER A 382 26.05 9.50 -27.43
C SER A 382 26.63 10.32 -26.27
N GLY A 383 27.50 9.71 -25.47
CA GLY A 383 28.19 10.35 -24.34
C GLY A 383 27.47 10.24 -22.99
N GLN A 384 26.25 9.69 -22.94
CA GLN A 384 25.55 9.37 -21.69
C GLN A 384 25.52 7.86 -21.46
N SER A 385 25.74 7.43 -20.22
CA SER A 385 25.88 6.01 -19.85
C SER A 385 24.81 5.51 -18.87
N SER A 386 24.02 6.40 -18.28
CA SER A 386 22.96 6.04 -17.34
C SER A 386 21.94 7.18 -17.15
N LEU A 387 20.80 6.84 -16.58
CA LEU A 387 19.79 7.77 -16.07
C LEU A 387 19.67 7.60 -14.55
N ASN A 388 19.11 8.60 -13.87
CA ASN A 388 18.68 8.43 -12.48
C ASN A 388 17.74 7.21 -12.37
N VAL A 389 17.91 6.39 -11.33
CA VAL A 389 17.16 5.12 -11.16
C VAL A 389 15.64 5.32 -11.15
N GLY A 390 15.14 6.40 -10.54
CA GLY A 390 13.71 6.71 -10.51
C GLY A 390 13.16 7.09 -11.89
N VAL A 391 13.98 7.75 -12.73
CA VAL A 391 13.64 8.07 -14.13
C VAL A 391 13.67 6.81 -14.98
N ALA A 392 14.71 5.98 -14.85
CA ALA A 392 14.82 4.72 -15.57
C ALA A 392 13.66 3.77 -15.24
N ALA A 393 13.35 3.61 -13.94
CA ALA A 393 12.19 2.83 -13.49
C ALA A 393 10.89 3.36 -14.10
N GLY A 394 10.72 4.69 -14.17
CA GLY A 394 9.56 5.28 -14.83
C GLY A 394 9.45 4.93 -16.29
N ILE A 395 10.52 5.11 -17.07
CA ILE A 395 10.52 4.79 -18.50
C ILE A 395 10.19 3.31 -18.73
N LEU A 396 10.81 2.40 -17.97
CA LEU A 396 10.57 0.96 -18.07
C LEU A 396 9.13 0.58 -17.69
N LEU A 397 8.65 1.09 -16.55
CA LEU A 397 7.31 0.76 -16.05
C LEU A 397 6.19 1.35 -16.93
N TYR A 398 6.37 2.58 -17.44
CA TYR A 398 5.40 3.18 -18.34
C TYR A 398 5.38 2.49 -19.71
N GLU A 399 6.50 1.94 -20.20
CA GLU A 399 6.49 1.13 -21.43
C GLU A 399 5.69 -0.17 -21.24
N VAL A 400 5.86 -0.86 -20.10
CA VAL A 400 5.01 -2.01 -19.74
C VAL A 400 3.53 -1.59 -19.74
N ALA A 401 3.23 -0.48 -19.07
CA ALA A 401 1.87 0.03 -18.94
C ALA A 401 1.25 0.42 -20.29
N ARG A 402 2.06 0.96 -21.22
CA ARG A 402 1.67 1.27 -22.59
C ARG A 402 1.32 0.02 -23.39
N GLN A 403 2.11 -1.05 -23.25
CA GLN A 403 1.87 -2.29 -24.01
C GLN A 403 0.66 -3.08 -23.51
N TYR A 404 0.42 -3.12 -22.19
CA TYR A 404 -0.50 -4.09 -21.60
C TYR A 404 -1.69 -3.52 -20.89
N SER A 405 -1.59 -2.30 -20.41
CA SER A 405 -2.55 -1.83 -19.44
C SER A 405 -3.55 -0.86 -20.03
N GLY A 406 -3.41 -0.47 -21.31
CA GLY A 406 -4.12 0.66 -21.90
C GLY A 406 -3.94 1.96 -21.10
N ARG A 407 -2.97 1.97 -20.15
CA ARG A 407 -2.79 2.97 -19.09
C ARG A 407 -2.11 4.25 -19.60
N VAL A 408 -1.66 4.27 -20.85
CA VAL A 408 -0.85 5.32 -21.48
C VAL A 408 -1.35 5.59 -22.89
#